data_AF-A0A8D8M814-F1
#
_entry.id   AF-A0A8D8M814-F1
#
_cell.length_a   1.000
_cell.length_b   1.000
_cell.length_c   1.000
_cell.angle_alpha   90.00
_cell.angle_beta   90.00
_cell.angle_gamma   90.00
#
_symmetry.space_group_name_H-M   'P 1'
#
loop_
_entity.id
_entity.type
_entity.pdbx_description
1 polymer ?
#
loop_
_entity_poly.entity_id
_entity_poly.type
_entity_poly.pdbx_seq_one_letter_code
_entity_poly.pdbx_strand_id
1 'polypeptide(L)'
;MAPSCSEATIFYPSINDYPGDYNFEILLDGTGSGFKAWMYSYELNKVFIDIGKVLPIQVKLLYKQEEPVPPLFLRATPIYSQDDFRGRPVERCPLHVCRDNKINEGFESVLKHIVRCTSAHCQYPVDERSGRHTCVTPLSPPQPGADTVTLMYNFVCKTSCLGGMDRRPVLLLLTLENQHGQILGRRSLSVKICACPKRDKEKEEKEFQTSGGGTSSGGRRVKGRKRSLETRVKEEMMDDNELTTENKKFCPDLFNIGLVLSTLPPDHKYFLLSNMSTLLSGMFMKKRNEACRQAADACEALVEQIKNEIDPSGEQF
;
A
#
# COMPACT_ATOMS: atom_id res chain seq x y z
N MET A 1 -14.88 -10.12 -27.17
CA MET A 1 -13.41 -10.27 -27.17
C MET A 1 -12.80 -8.92 -26.84
N ALA A 2 -11.68 -8.86 -26.14
CA ALA A 2 -11.01 -7.57 -25.89
C ALA A 2 -10.53 -6.94 -27.21
N PRO A 3 -10.53 -5.60 -27.31
CA PRO A 3 -10.03 -4.92 -28.51
C PRO A 3 -8.54 -5.20 -28.71
N SER A 4 -8.19 -5.59 -29.95
CA SER A 4 -6.85 -6.02 -30.35
C SER A 4 -5.84 -4.88 -30.53
N CYS A 5 -6.32 -3.65 -30.75
CA CYS A 5 -5.48 -2.47 -30.91
C CYS A 5 -6.07 -1.32 -30.07
N SER A 6 -5.28 -0.78 -29.14
CA SER A 6 -5.68 0.37 -28.33
C SER A 6 -4.56 1.41 -28.36
N GLU A 7 -4.93 2.69 -28.43
CA GLU A 7 -3.97 3.79 -28.30
C GLU A 7 -3.27 3.79 -26.94
N ALA A 8 -3.83 3.09 -25.94
CA ALA A 8 -3.27 2.97 -24.60
C ALA A 8 -1.97 2.16 -24.58
N THR A 9 -1.71 1.33 -25.59
CA THR A 9 -0.57 0.42 -25.66
C THR A 9 0.53 0.87 -26.61
N ILE A 10 0.45 2.06 -27.19
CA ILE A 10 1.53 2.61 -28.03
C ILE A 10 2.83 2.81 -27.24
N PHE A 11 3.93 3.13 -27.93
CA PHE A 11 5.23 3.35 -27.27
C PHE A 11 5.18 4.48 -26.24
N TYR A 12 4.54 5.61 -26.58
CA TYR A 12 4.44 6.77 -25.71
C TYR A 12 2.98 7.17 -25.52
N PRO A 13 2.20 6.41 -24.74
CA PRO A 13 0.82 6.77 -24.48
C PRO A 13 0.79 7.99 -23.56
N SER A 14 -0.20 8.84 -23.74
CA SER A 14 -0.39 9.96 -22.82
C SER A 14 -0.83 9.44 -21.46
N ILE A 15 -0.13 9.87 -20.42
CA ILE A 15 -0.38 9.48 -19.02
C ILE A 15 -1.28 10.48 -18.29
N ASN A 16 -1.72 11.54 -18.98
CA ASN A 16 -2.59 12.55 -18.39
C ASN A 16 -3.99 11.97 -18.18
N ASP A 17 -4.55 12.33 -17.04
CA ASP A 17 -5.91 12.01 -16.67
C ASP A 17 -6.91 12.64 -17.65
N TYR A 18 -7.88 11.83 -18.08
CA TYR A 18 -8.92 12.19 -19.02
C TYR A 18 -10.25 11.60 -18.52
N PRO A 19 -11.14 12.40 -17.89
CA PRO A 19 -12.43 11.89 -17.41
C PRO A 19 -13.30 11.36 -18.55
N GLY A 20 -13.26 12.01 -19.71
CA GLY A 20 -14.12 11.70 -20.85
C GLY A 20 -15.62 11.80 -20.53
N ASP A 21 -16.46 11.27 -21.44
CA ASP A 21 -17.92 11.48 -21.39
C ASP A 21 -18.61 10.73 -20.25
N TYR A 22 -17.98 9.67 -19.75
CA TYR A 22 -18.47 8.88 -18.62
C TYR A 22 -17.97 9.42 -17.26
N ASN A 23 -17.29 10.57 -17.23
CA ASN A 23 -16.60 11.08 -16.06
C ASN A 23 -15.85 9.97 -15.29
N PHE A 24 -14.99 9.25 -16.01
CA PHE A 24 -14.30 8.08 -15.50
C PHE A 24 -13.45 8.44 -14.29
N GLU A 25 -13.77 7.86 -13.15
CA GLU A 25 -13.08 8.05 -11.88
C GLU A 25 -12.65 6.70 -11.31
N ILE A 26 -11.52 6.71 -10.60
CA ILE A 26 -11.06 5.57 -9.81
C ILE A 26 -11.07 5.95 -8.34
N LEU A 27 -11.59 5.05 -7.51
CA LEU A 27 -11.63 5.20 -6.06
C LEU A 27 -10.86 4.04 -5.43
N LEU A 28 -10.13 4.35 -4.36
CA LEU A 28 -9.36 3.40 -3.60
C LEU A 28 -9.88 3.40 -2.17
N ASP A 29 -10.54 2.32 -1.78
CA ASP A 29 -11.07 2.16 -0.42
C ASP A 29 -9.92 1.83 0.53
N GLY A 30 -9.32 2.86 1.11
CA GLY A 30 -8.27 2.74 2.12
C GLY A 30 -8.75 2.12 3.45
N THR A 31 -10.05 1.82 3.57
CA THR A 31 -10.73 1.34 4.78
C THR A 31 -10.81 -0.19 4.90
N GLY A 32 -10.47 -0.94 3.83
CA GLY A 32 -10.85 -2.35 3.70
C GLY A 32 -9.76 -3.41 3.76
N SER A 33 -8.54 -3.12 4.24
CA SER A 33 -7.55 -4.18 4.47
C SER A 33 -7.14 -4.20 5.93
N GLY A 34 -7.41 -5.32 6.61
CA GLY A 34 -6.70 -5.69 7.82
C GLY A 34 -5.17 -5.55 7.62
N PHE A 35 -4.44 -5.41 8.73
CA PHE A 35 -2.99 -5.14 8.83
C PHE A 35 -2.19 -5.29 7.51
N LYS A 36 -2.07 -4.17 6.75
CA LYS A 36 -0.85 -3.74 6.02
C LYS A 36 -0.52 -4.35 4.63
N ALA A 37 -1.49 -4.85 3.86
CA ALA A 37 -1.21 -5.36 2.50
C ALA A 37 -0.89 -4.27 1.46
N TRP A 38 -1.57 -3.12 1.54
CA TRP A 38 -1.32 -1.95 0.71
C TRP A 38 -1.75 -0.66 1.43
N MET A 39 -1.28 0.48 0.96
CA MET A 39 -1.62 1.81 1.45
C MET A 39 -1.63 2.82 0.32
N TYR A 40 -2.54 3.79 0.39
CA TYR A 40 -2.53 4.95 -0.48
C TYR A 40 -1.93 6.17 0.25
N SER A 41 -1.11 6.92 -0.46
CA SER A 41 -0.63 8.23 -0.04
C SER A 41 -1.34 9.30 -0.86
N TYR A 42 -2.10 10.15 -0.17
CA TYR A 42 -2.74 11.32 -0.78
C TYR A 42 -1.72 12.39 -1.16
N GLU A 43 -0.67 12.57 -0.35
CA GLU A 43 0.41 13.54 -0.62
C GLU A 43 1.17 13.21 -1.89
N LEU A 44 1.41 11.92 -2.14
CA LEU A 44 2.18 11.45 -3.29
C LEU A 44 1.30 11.00 -4.47
N ASN A 45 -0.03 10.96 -4.32
CA ASN A 45 -0.96 10.32 -5.25
C ASN A 45 -0.46 8.93 -5.70
N LYS A 46 -0.15 8.08 -4.71
CA LYS A 46 0.64 6.85 -4.93
C LYS A 46 0.20 5.69 -4.05
N VAL A 47 0.07 4.52 -4.66
CA VAL A 47 -0.16 3.25 -3.98
C VAL A 47 1.16 2.57 -3.65
N PHE A 48 1.26 2.09 -2.43
CA PHE A 48 2.30 1.19 -1.96
C PHE A 48 1.64 -0.16 -1.67
N ILE A 49 2.13 -1.25 -2.26
CA ILE A 49 1.51 -2.57 -2.15
C ILE A 49 2.56 -3.68 -2.05
N ASP A 50 2.27 -4.71 -1.24
CA ASP A 50 3.09 -5.91 -1.18
C ASP A 50 2.83 -6.85 -2.37
N ILE A 51 3.88 -7.55 -2.78
CA ILE A 51 3.85 -8.44 -3.93
C ILE A 51 2.80 -9.54 -3.73
N GLY A 52 1.99 -9.79 -4.75
CA GLY A 52 0.94 -10.80 -4.75
C GLY A 52 -0.30 -10.44 -3.92
N LYS A 53 -0.31 -9.30 -3.23
CA LYS A 53 -1.49 -8.80 -2.52
C LYS A 53 -2.47 -8.14 -3.48
N VAL A 54 -3.74 -8.13 -3.06
CA VAL A 54 -4.85 -7.59 -3.84
C VAL A 54 -5.05 -6.11 -3.54
N LEU A 55 -5.14 -5.32 -4.60
CA LEU A 55 -5.55 -3.92 -4.64
C LEU A 55 -6.97 -3.87 -5.24
N PRO A 56 -8.01 -3.61 -4.42
CA PRO A 56 -9.32 -3.25 -4.94
C PRO A 56 -9.27 -1.86 -5.57
N ILE A 57 -9.64 -1.76 -6.84
CA ILE A 57 -9.85 -0.49 -7.54
C ILE A 57 -11.33 -0.39 -7.88
N GLN A 58 -11.98 0.62 -7.32
CA GLN A 58 -13.36 0.93 -7.65
C GLN A 58 -13.41 1.86 -8.86
N VAL A 59 -14.23 1.49 -9.83
CA VAL A 59 -14.48 2.27 -11.03
C VAL A 59 -15.84 2.94 -10.88
N LYS A 60 -15.86 4.26 -10.96
CA LYS A 60 -17.08 5.06 -10.97
C LYS A 60 -17.27 5.65 -12.36
N LEU A 61 -18.45 5.42 -12.93
CA LEU A 61 -18.85 5.93 -14.24
C LEU A 61 -20.20 6.64 -14.11
N LEU A 62 -20.32 7.76 -14.82
CA LEU A 62 -21.58 8.48 -15.00
C LEU A 62 -22.28 7.92 -16.24
N TYR A 63 -23.38 7.20 -16.02
CA TYR A 63 -24.22 6.69 -17.11
C TYR A 63 -25.30 7.71 -17.45
N LYS A 64 -25.43 8.05 -18.74
CA LYS A 64 -26.56 8.84 -19.24
C LYS A 64 -27.76 7.90 -19.38
N GLN A 65 -28.91 8.27 -18.81
CA GLN A 65 -30.08 7.39 -18.69
C GLN A 65 -30.75 7.04 -20.03
N GLU A 66 -30.46 7.77 -21.10
CA GLU A 66 -31.23 7.72 -22.35
C GLU A 66 -30.61 6.82 -23.44
N GLU A 67 -29.38 6.32 -23.26
CA GLU A 67 -28.68 5.54 -24.29
C GLU A 67 -28.31 4.13 -23.80
N PRO A 68 -28.49 3.09 -24.64
CA PRO A 68 -27.95 1.76 -24.35
C PRO A 68 -26.43 1.85 -24.17
N VAL A 69 -25.96 1.50 -22.98
CA VAL A 69 -24.52 1.52 -22.68
C VAL A 69 -23.83 0.45 -23.55
N PRO A 70 -22.88 0.83 -24.43
CA PRO A 70 -22.15 -0.15 -25.21
C PRO A 70 -21.27 -1.01 -24.30
N PRO A 71 -20.78 -2.17 -24.77
CA PRO A 71 -19.81 -2.96 -24.00
C PRO A 71 -18.56 -2.14 -23.66
N LEU A 72 -18.29 -1.99 -22.37
CA LEU A 72 -17.15 -1.26 -21.82
C LEU A 72 -16.09 -2.23 -21.31
N PHE A 73 -14.84 -1.82 -21.42
CA PHE A 73 -13.69 -2.59 -20.98
C PHE A 73 -12.76 -1.69 -20.17
N LEU A 74 -12.21 -2.21 -19.08
CA LEU A 74 -11.10 -1.56 -18.39
C LEU A 74 -9.80 -2.25 -18.75
N ARG A 75 -8.88 -1.49 -19.34
CA ARG A 75 -7.50 -1.95 -19.58
C ARG A 75 -6.57 -1.38 -18.54
N ALA A 76 -5.74 -2.26 -17.98
CA ALA A 76 -4.69 -1.94 -17.03
C ALA A 76 -3.32 -2.19 -17.67
N THR A 77 -2.58 -1.11 -17.93
CA THR A 77 -1.28 -1.13 -18.61
C THR A 77 -0.20 -0.62 -17.66
N PRO A 78 0.78 -1.44 -17.27
CA PRO A 78 1.94 -0.96 -16.51
C PRO A 78 2.89 -0.17 -17.42
N ILE A 79 3.30 1.03 -17.00
CA ILE A 79 4.15 1.94 -17.77
C ILE A 79 5.17 2.61 -16.85
N TYR A 80 6.40 2.83 -17.30
CA TYR A 80 7.35 3.65 -16.55
C TYR A 80 6.94 5.13 -16.56
N SER A 81 7.03 5.79 -15.40
CA SER A 81 6.69 7.22 -15.30
C SER A 81 7.73 8.12 -15.98
N GLN A 82 9.01 7.72 -15.95
CA GLN A 82 10.12 8.47 -16.52
C GLN A 82 10.13 8.37 -18.04
N ASP A 83 10.28 9.51 -18.73
CA ASP A 83 10.23 9.60 -20.19
C ASP A 83 11.25 8.69 -20.89
N ASP A 84 12.48 8.63 -20.37
CA ASP A 84 13.58 7.80 -20.90
C ASP A 84 13.23 6.31 -21.00
N PHE A 85 12.34 5.85 -20.13
CA PHE A 85 11.92 4.45 -20.05
C PHE A 85 10.48 4.23 -20.50
N ARG A 86 9.68 5.30 -20.66
CA ARG A 86 8.25 5.21 -20.98
C ARG A 86 8.02 4.39 -22.23
N GLY A 87 8.87 4.53 -23.25
CA GLY A 87 8.82 3.78 -24.51
C GLY A 87 8.95 2.26 -24.39
N ARG A 88 9.42 1.75 -23.24
CA ARG A 88 9.71 0.33 -23.03
C ARG A 88 8.56 -0.36 -22.30
N PRO A 89 8.32 -1.66 -22.56
CA PRO A 89 7.41 -2.45 -21.75
C PRO A 89 7.98 -2.64 -20.35
N VAL A 90 7.11 -2.67 -19.33
CA VAL A 90 7.52 -3.00 -17.97
C VAL A 90 7.59 -4.53 -17.85
N GLU A 91 8.76 -5.06 -17.50
CA GLU A 91 9.03 -6.50 -17.46
C GLU A 91 9.19 -7.05 -16.04
N ARG A 92 8.86 -8.33 -15.86
CA ARG A 92 9.15 -9.07 -14.63
C ARG A 92 10.61 -9.49 -14.61
N CYS A 93 11.18 -9.57 -13.41
CA CYS A 93 12.55 -10.07 -13.27
C CYS A 93 12.65 -11.59 -13.50
N PRO A 94 13.86 -12.10 -13.82
CA PRO A 94 14.10 -13.54 -14.04
C PRO A 94 13.65 -14.44 -12.88
N LEU A 95 13.77 -13.97 -11.63
CA LEU A 95 13.37 -14.75 -10.45
C LEU A 95 11.86 -14.92 -10.34
N HIS A 96 11.09 -13.87 -10.63
CA HIS A 96 9.64 -13.91 -10.49
C HIS A 96 8.95 -14.48 -11.72
N VAL A 97 9.53 -14.35 -12.92
CA VAL A 97 8.98 -14.98 -14.13
C VAL A 97 9.19 -16.50 -14.16
N CYS A 98 10.13 -17.03 -13.36
CA CYS A 98 10.42 -18.45 -13.25
C CYS A 98 9.15 -19.27 -12.94
N ARG A 99 8.91 -20.34 -13.71
CA ARG A 99 7.70 -21.18 -13.61
C ARG A 99 7.52 -21.78 -12.22
N ASP A 100 8.61 -22.17 -11.57
CA ASP A 100 8.59 -22.83 -10.26
C ASP A 100 8.30 -21.87 -9.09
N ASN A 101 8.18 -20.56 -9.37
CA ASN A 101 7.81 -19.61 -8.35
C ASN A 101 6.33 -19.77 -7.99
N LYS A 102 6.03 -20.03 -6.70
CA LYS A 102 4.66 -20.22 -6.19
C LYS A 102 3.68 -19.11 -6.58
N ILE A 103 4.14 -17.88 -6.78
CA ILE A 103 3.27 -16.78 -7.23
C ILE A 103 2.69 -16.99 -8.64
N ASN A 104 3.22 -17.95 -9.40
CA ASN A 104 2.81 -18.25 -10.77
C ASN A 104 1.86 -19.44 -10.90
N GLU A 105 1.57 -20.15 -9.80
CA GLU A 105 0.64 -21.26 -9.79
C GLU A 105 -0.74 -20.81 -10.31
N GLY A 106 -1.24 -21.49 -11.35
CA GLY A 106 -2.51 -21.15 -12.03
C GLY A 106 -2.43 -19.99 -13.02
N PHE A 107 -1.23 -19.45 -13.29
CA PHE A 107 -0.99 -18.33 -14.20
C PHE A 107 0.14 -18.62 -15.21
N GLU A 108 0.34 -19.89 -15.58
CA GLU A 108 1.42 -20.37 -16.44
C GLU A 108 1.36 -19.79 -17.86
N SER A 109 0.18 -19.40 -18.32
CA SER A 109 -0.05 -18.77 -19.63
C SER A 109 0.30 -17.28 -19.66
N VAL A 110 0.43 -16.63 -18.49
CA VAL A 110 0.58 -15.17 -18.37
C VAL A 110 1.78 -14.77 -17.51
N LEU A 111 2.82 -15.61 -17.48
CA LEU A 111 4.01 -15.43 -16.65
C LEU A 111 4.69 -14.07 -16.83
N LYS A 112 4.65 -13.46 -18.02
CA LYS A 112 5.29 -12.16 -18.27
C LYS A 112 4.50 -10.96 -17.73
N HIS A 113 3.21 -11.14 -17.44
CA HIS A 113 2.34 -10.06 -16.97
C HIS A 113 2.65 -9.70 -15.51
N ILE A 114 3.00 -8.43 -15.27
CA ILE A 114 3.24 -7.89 -13.92
C ILE A 114 1.93 -7.71 -13.17
N VAL A 115 0.90 -7.24 -13.88
CA VAL A 115 -0.43 -6.95 -13.34
C VAL A 115 -1.35 -8.10 -13.67
N ARG A 116 -2.08 -8.60 -12.68
CA ARG A 116 -3.16 -9.58 -12.89
C ARG A 116 -4.44 -9.11 -12.25
N CYS A 117 -5.56 -9.59 -12.78
CA CYS A 117 -6.89 -9.36 -12.22
C CYS A 117 -7.50 -10.70 -11.81
N THR A 118 -8.24 -10.72 -10.70
CA THR A 118 -8.90 -11.93 -10.22
C THR A 118 -10.19 -12.25 -10.98
N SER A 119 -10.67 -11.34 -11.84
CA SER A 119 -11.86 -11.58 -12.67
C SER A 119 -11.60 -12.72 -13.65
N ALA A 120 -12.49 -13.72 -13.66
CA ALA A 120 -12.44 -14.84 -14.60
C ALA A 120 -12.56 -14.42 -16.07
N HIS A 121 -13.07 -13.20 -16.31
CA HIS A 121 -13.21 -12.63 -17.65
C HIS A 121 -12.06 -11.68 -18.03
N CYS A 122 -11.05 -11.47 -17.17
CA CYS A 122 -9.85 -10.71 -17.57
C CYS A 122 -9.09 -11.48 -18.66
N GLN A 123 -8.75 -10.75 -19.72
CA GLN A 123 -7.90 -11.21 -20.80
C GLN A 123 -6.52 -10.55 -20.66
N TYR A 124 -5.49 -11.24 -21.12
CA TYR A 124 -4.10 -10.81 -20.97
C TYR A 124 -3.42 -10.56 -22.33
N PRO A 125 -3.89 -9.56 -23.10
CA PRO A 125 -3.31 -9.28 -24.41
C PRO A 125 -1.93 -8.62 -24.27
N VAL A 126 -1.05 -9.01 -25.19
CA VAL A 126 0.26 -8.38 -25.40
C VAL A 126 0.18 -7.58 -26.69
N ASP A 127 0.53 -6.30 -26.61
CA ASP A 127 0.62 -5.46 -27.80
C ASP A 127 1.82 -5.88 -28.64
N GLU A 128 1.57 -6.29 -29.89
CA GLU A 128 2.62 -6.81 -30.78
C GLU A 128 3.66 -5.75 -31.15
N ARG A 129 3.27 -4.47 -31.15
CA ARG A 129 4.14 -3.37 -31.57
C ARG A 129 5.05 -2.90 -30.44
N SER A 130 4.49 -2.66 -29.26
CA SER A 130 5.21 -2.14 -28.09
C SER A 130 5.71 -3.22 -27.14
N GLY A 131 5.22 -4.47 -27.27
CA GLY A 131 5.50 -5.57 -26.36
C GLY A 131 4.85 -5.40 -24.98
N ARG A 132 3.89 -4.48 -24.84
CA ARG A 132 3.24 -4.21 -23.55
C ARG A 132 2.29 -5.32 -23.15
N HIS A 133 2.50 -5.82 -21.94
CA HIS A 133 1.66 -6.82 -21.30
C HIS A 133 0.55 -6.11 -20.52
N THR A 134 -0.72 -6.38 -20.85
CA THR A 134 -1.88 -5.68 -20.26
C THR A 134 -2.90 -6.67 -19.71
N CYS A 135 -3.73 -6.25 -18.76
CA CYS A 135 -4.98 -6.97 -18.41
C CYS A 135 -6.17 -6.14 -18.88
N VAL A 136 -7.11 -6.78 -19.56
CA VAL A 136 -8.36 -6.16 -20.04
C VAL A 136 -9.53 -6.91 -19.44
N THR A 137 -10.35 -6.21 -18.66
CA THR A 137 -11.52 -6.79 -18.01
C THR A 137 -12.79 -6.13 -18.53
N PRO A 138 -13.78 -6.90 -19.03
CA PRO A 138 -15.10 -6.36 -19.34
C PRO A 138 -15.73 -5.71 -18.10
N LEU A 139 -16.31 -4.54 -18.26
CA LEU A 139 -17.05 -3.85 -17.19
C LEU A 139 -18.54 -4.12 -17.36
N SER A 140 -19.13 -4.73 -16.34
CA SER A 140 -20.58 -4.79 -16.19
C SER A 140 -21.06 -3.52 -15.49
N PRO A 141 -22.32 -3.08 -15.71
CA PRO A 141 -22.93 -2.05 -14.89
C PRO A 141 -22.85 -2.40 -13.39
N PRO A 142 -22.78 -1.40 -12.49
CA PRO A 142 -22.80 -1.66 -11.06
C PRO A 142 -24.09 -2.36 -10.67
N GLN A 143 -24.03 -3.19 -9.62
CA GLN A 143 -25.20 -3.88 -9.10
C GLN A 143 -26.23 -2.86 -8.56
N PRO A 144 -27.54 -3.18 -8.59
CA PRO A 144 -28.55 -2.30 -8.00
C PRO A 144 -28.20 -1.90 -6.56
N GLY A 145 -28.14 -0.59 -6.31
CA GLY A 145 -27.74 -0.03 -5.00
C GLY A 145 -26.23 0.24 -4.84
N ALA A 146 -25.41 -0.06 -5.84
CA ALA A 146 -24.00 0.32 -5.90
C ALA A 146 -23.76 1.40 -6.95
N ASP A 147 -22.82 2.30 -6.67
CA ASP A 147 -22.42 3.37 -7.61
C ASP A 147 -21.10 3.04 -8.34
N THR A 148 -20.41 1.98 -7.92
CA THR A 148 -19.08 1.60 -8.41
C THR A 148 -18.99 0.13 -8.77
N VAL A 149 -18.05 -0.18 -9.66
CA VAL A 149 -17.65 -1.55 -10.01
C VAL A 149 -16.25 -1.79 -9.45
N THR A 150 -16.09 -2.79 -8.58
CA THR A 150 -14.78 -3.09 -7.99
C THR A 150 -14.04 -4.15 -8.79
N LEU A 151 -12.83 -3.83 -9.24
CA LEU A 151 -11.91 -4.78 -9.84
C LEU A 151 -10.71 -5.01 -8.94
N MET A 152 -10.36 -6.28 -8.76
CA MET A 152 -9.31 -6.72 -7.85
C MET A 152 -8.04 -6.98 -8.66
N TYR A 153 -7.02 -6.16 -8.45
CA TYR A 153 -5.73 -6.27 -9.13
C TYR A 153 -4.64 -6.78 -8.19
N ASN A 154 -3.65 -7.49 -8.68
CA ASN A 154 -2.43 -7.79 -7.92
C ASN A 154 -1.18 -7.58 -8.79
N PHE A 155 -0.04 -7.45 -8.12
CA PHE A 155 1.25 -7.20 -8.78
C PHE A 155 2.26 -8.26 -8.38
N VAL A 156 2.89 -8.90 -9.37
CA VAL A 156 3.68 -10.12 -9.16
C VAL A 156 5.18 -9.96 -9.38
N CYS A 157 5.69 -8.73 -9.29
CA CYS A 157 7.13 -8.43 -9.24
C CYS A 157 7.37 -7.15 -8.44
N LYS A 158 8.44 -7.09 -7.64
CA LYS A 158 8.76 -5.89 -6.85
C LYS A 158 9.41 -4.82 -7.72
N THR A 159 9.17 -3.56 -7.41
CA THR A 159 9.79 -2.42 -8.12
C THR A 159 11.31 -2.46 -8.00
N SER A 160 11.85 -2.99 -6.90
CA SER A 160 13.31 -3.10 -6.67
C SER A 160 14.00 -4.26 -7.38
N CYS A 161 13.28 -5.14 -8.08
CA CYS A 161 13.88 -6.32 -8.71
C CYS A 161 14.78 -5.95 -9.90
N LEU A 162 16.02 -6.42 -9.84
CA LEU A 162 16.99 -6.32 -10.94
C LEU A 162 16.52 -7.15 -12.14
N GLY A 163 16.77 -6.65 -13.35
CA GLY A 163 16.32 -7.30 -14.59
C GLY A 163 14.80 -7.28 -14.80
N GLY A 164 14.05 -6.50 -14.02
CA GLY A 164 12.64 -6.20 -14.24
C GLY A 164 12.41 -4.69 -14.22
N MET A 165 11.73 -4.19 -13.18
CA MET A 165 11.54 -2.75 -12.99
C MET A 165 12.81 -1.99 -12.62
N ASP A 166 13.77 -2.62 -11.96
CA ASP A 166 15.08 -2.05 -11.61
C ASP A 166 15.00 -0.67 -10.94
N ARG A 167 14.14 -0.56 -9.91
CA ARG A 167 13.88 0.64 -9.10
C ARG A 167 13.30 1.84 -9.87
N ARG A 168 12.95 1.66 -11.15
CA ARG A 168 12.28 2.71 -11.93
C ARG A 168 10.82 2.84 -11.47
N PRO A 169 10.30 4.07 -11.28
CA PRO A 169 8.91 4.26 -10.87
C PRO A 169 7.95 3.83 -11.99
N VAL A 170 6.85 3.20 -11.59
CA VAL A 170 5.83 2.65 -12.50
C VAL A 170 4.47 3.27 -12.21
N LEU A 171 3.71 3.48 -13.27
CA LEU A 171 2.31 3.86 -13.28
C LEU A 171 1.49 2.66 -13.73
N LEU A 172 0.32 2.49 -13.13
CA LEU A 172 -0.77 1.72 -13.70
C LEU A 172 -1.65 2.69 -14.50
N LEU A 173 -1.55 2.62 -15.83
CA LEU A 173 -2.43 3.37 -16.72
C LEU A 173 -3.73 2.59 -16.90
N LEU A 174 -4.82 3.17 -16.42
CA LEU A 174 -6.17 2.62 -16.55
C LEU A 174 -6.90 3.35 -17.68
N THR A 175 -7.34 2.62 -18.69
CA THR A 175 -8.16 3.17 -19.78
C THR A 175 -9.52 2.50 -19.81
N LEU A 176 -10.56 3.33 -19.86
CA LEU A 176 -11.91 2.91 -20.21
C LEU A 176 -11.99 2.86 -21.73
N GLU A 177 -12.30 1.69 -22.28
CA GLU A 177 -12.32 1.43 -23.72
C GLU A 177 -13.68 0.88 -24.15
N ASN A 178 -14.09 1.20 -25.38
CA ASN A 178 -15.18 0.49 -26.03
C ASN A 178 -14.67 -0.80 -26.72
N GLN A 179 -15.58 -1.57 -27.30
CA GLN A 179 -15.26 -2.80 -28.04
C GLN A 179 -14.30 -2.62 -29.24
N HIS A 180 -14.12 -1.38 -29.72
CA HIS A 180 -13.22 -1.05 -30.84
C HIS A 180 -11.84 -0.57 -30.37
N GLY A 181 -11.59 -0.51 -29.05
CA GLY A 181 -10.32 -0.05 -28.49
C GLY A 181 -10.17 1.47 -28.42
N GLN A 182 -11.25 2.21 -28.68
CA GLN A 182 -11.26 3.66 -28.51
C GLN A 182 -11.28 4.00 -27.02
N ILE A 183 -10.39 4.92 -26.62
CA ILE A 183 -10.30 5.40 -25.24
C ILE A 183 -11.44 6.38 -24.96
N LEU A 184 -12.31 6.01 -24.04
CA LEU A 184 -13.42 6.82 -23.53
C LEU A 184 -13.06 7.55 -22.24
N GLY A 185 -12.01 7.11 -21.55
CA GLY A 185 -11.52 7.72 -20.31
C GLY A 185 -10.15 7.16 -19.93
N ARG A 186 -9.38 7.91 -19.16
CA ARG A 186 -8.04 7.55 -18.70
C ARG A 186 -7.77 8.05 -17.28
N ARG A 187 -7.16 7.19 -16.46
CA ARG A 187 -6.61 7.54 -15.15
C ARG A 187 -5.23 6.94 -14.98
N SER A 188 -4.32 7.71 -14.40
CA SER A 188 -2.98 7.25 -14.07
C SER A 188 -2.85 7.07 -12.56
N LEU A 189 -2.34 5.91 -12.14
CA LEU A 189 -2.12 5.61 -10.73
C LEU A 189 -0.66 5.25 -10.50
N SER A 190 0.07 6.01 -9.69
CA SER A 190 1.46 5.64 -9.34
C SER A 190 1.46 4.44 -8.40
N VAL A 191 2.28 3.43 -8.69
CA VAL A 191 2.33 2.20 -7.89
C VAL A 191 3.77 1.84 -7.54
N LYS A 192 4.02 1.55 -6.27
CA LYS A 192 5.25 0.95 -5.77
C LYS A 192 4.98 -0.41 -5.15
N ILE A 193 5.57 -1.45 -5.75
CA ILE A 193 5.46 -2.82 -5.27
C ILE A 193 6.65 -3.10 -4.35
N CYS A 194 6.37 -3.24 -3.05
CA CYS A 194 7.38 -3.29 -1.99
C CYS A 194 6.95 -4.19 -0.83
N ALA A 195 7.92 -4.79 -0.13
CA ALA A 195 7.61 -5.75 0.95
C ALA A 195 7.00 -5.11 2.21
N CYS A 196 7.16 -3.79 2.39
CA CYS A 196 6.69 -3.08 3.59
C CYS A 196 6.03 -1.75 3.18
N PRO A 197 4.78 -1.77 2.66
CA PRO A 197 4.11 -0.59 2.13
C PRO A 197 4.12 0.62 3.06
N LYS A 198 3.78 0.41 4.35
CA LYS A 198 3.75 1.48 5.36
C LYS A 198 5.10 2.19 5.52
N ARG A 199 6.20 1.43 5.68
CA ARG A 199 7.54 2.00 5.87
C ARG A 199 7.99 2.79 4.65
N ASP A 200 7.75 2.25 3.45
CA ASP A 200 8.17 2.88 2.21
C ASP A 200 7.34 4.13 1.90
N LYS A 201 6.04 4.12 2.24
CA LYS A 201 5.16 5.29 2.20
C LYS A 201 5.68 6.39 3.12
N GLU A 202 5.81 6.11 4.41
CA GLU A 202 6.26 7.10 5.41
C GLU A 202 7.64 7.68 5.07
N LYS A 203 8.52 6.87 4.49
CA LYS A 203 9.83 7.32 4.04
C LYS A 203 9.72 8.30 2.88
N GLU A 204 8.96 7.96 1.83
CA GLU A 204 8.82 8.83 0.67
C GLU A 204 8.03 10.12 0.98
N GLU A 205 7.05 10.07 1.88
CA GLU A 205 6.33 11.27 2.35
C GLU A 205 7.28 12.23 3.09
N LYS A 206 8.15 11.71 3.97
CA LYS A 206 9.18 12.52 4.63
C LYS A 206 10.19 13.11 3.63
N GLU A 207 10.62 12.32 2.65
CA GLU A 207 11.50 12.80 1.58
C GLU A 207 10.84 13.91 0.75
N PHE A 208 9.53 13.79 0.47
CA PHE A 208 8.74 14.81 -0.24
C PHE A 208 8.59 16.11 0.57
N GLN A 209 8.34 16.01 1.88
CA GLN A 209 8.26 17.17 2.77
C GLN A 209 9.61 17.89 2.93
N THR A 210 10.71 17.14 3.07
CA THR A 210 12.06 17.71 3.24
C THR A 210 12.66 18.27 1.95
N SER A 211 12.18 17.83 0.79
CA SER A 211 12.61 18.34 -0.52
C SER A 211 11.81 19.55 -1.01
N GLY A 212 10.88 20.07 -0.20
CA GLY A 212 10.27 21.39 -0.41
C GLY A 212 9.09 21.41 -1.37
N GLY A 213 8.03 20.67 -1.09
CA GLY A 213 6.72 20.88 -1.69
C GLY A 213 6.01 22.12 -1.12
N GLY A 214 6.48 23.33 -1.46
CA GLY A 214 5.85 24.59 -1.07
C GLY A 214 6.57 25.82 -1.64
N THR A 215 5.87 26.61 -2.45
CA THR A 215 6.33 27.88 -3.02
C THR A 215 6.86 28.87 -1.97
N SER A 216 8.14 29.24 -2.03
CA SER A 216 8.67 30.62 -2.05
C SER A 216 10.19 30.67 -1.78
N SER A 217 10.88 31.42 -2.65
CA SER A 217 12.15 32.14 -2.45
C SER A 217 13.29 31.49 -1.63
N GLY A 218 14.40 31.22 -2.32
CA GLY A 218 15.73 31.46 -1.75
C GLY A 218 16.76 30.35 -1.90
N GLY A 219 17.73 30.55 -2.80
CA GLY A 219 19.13 30.22 -2.54
C GLY A 219 19.61 28.76 -2.67
N ARG A 220 20.23 28.47 -3.82
CA ARG A 220 21.25 27.43 -4.09
C ARG A 220 21.96 26.82 -2.85
N ARG A 221 22.14 25.50 -2.86
CA ARG A 221 23.48 24.86 -3.05
C ARG A 221 23.41 23.36 -3.32
N VAL A 222 23.83 22.98 -4.52
CA VAL A 222 24.21 21.60 -4.86
C VAL A 222 25.52 21.27 -4.13
N LYS A 223 25.52 20.23 -3.28
CA LYS A 223 26.75 19.51 -2.90
C LYS A 223 26.65 18.08 -3.42
N GLY A 224 27.43 17.80 -4.47
CA GLY A 224 27.62 16.47 -5.02
C GLY A 224 28.24 15.54 -3.97
N ARG A 225 27.68 14.34 -3.84
CA ARG A 225 28.16 13.30 -2.92
C ARG A 225 29.00 12.31 -3.72
N LYS A 226 30.33 12.48 -3.73
CA LYS A 226 31.26 11.42 -4.14
C LYS A 226 31.25 10.34 -3.05
N ARG A 227 31.13 9.08 -3.48
CA ARG A 227 31.36 7.88 -2.66
C ARG A 227 32.87 7.72 -2.43
N SER A 228 33.27 7.39 -1.21
CA SER A 228 34.47 6.61 -0.95
C SER A 228 34.17 5.60 0.16
N LEU A 229 34.60 4.36 -0.08
CA LEU A 229 34.72 3.31 0.92
C LEU A 229 35.83 3.68 1.90
N GLU A 230 35.63 3.43 3.19
CA GLU A 230 36.66 2.93 4.11
C GLU A 230 36.05 2.61 5.49
N THR A 231 36.77 1.79 6.26
CA THR A 231 36.27 0.85 7.27
C THR A 231 36.85 1.16 8.65
N ARG A 232 36.08 0.92 9.74
CA ARG A 232 36.49 0.72 11.18
C ARG A 232 37.14 1.96 11.87
N VAL A 233 36.98 2.29 13.17
CA VAL A 233 36.77 1.58 14.46
C VAL A 233 35.95 2.47 15.42
N LYS A 234 35.37 1.85 16.47
CA LYS A 234 34.63 2.42 17.61
C LYS A 234 35.37 3.51 18.39
N GLU A 235 34.60 4.43 18.99
CA GLU A 235 34.87 4.99 20.32
C GLU A 235 33.53 5.38 20.98
N GLU A 236 33.33 4.91 22.22
CA GLU A 236 32.24 5.28 23.12
C GLU A 236 32.70 6.48 23.96
N MET A 237 31.87 7.51 24.12
CA MET A 237 31.85 8.39 25.30
C MET A 237 30.43 8.92 25.54
N MET A 238 29.97 8.82 26.80
CA MET A 238 28.75 9.42 27.35
C MET A 238 28.98 10.92 27.59
N ASP A 239 27.97 11.76 27.39
CA ASP A 239 27.49 12.68 28.44
C ASP A 239 26.08 13.21 28.13
N ASP A 240 25.34 13.42 29.21
CA ASP A 240 23.99 13.95 29.30
C ASP A 240 23.93 15.43 28.90
N ASN A 241 22.87 15.88 28.21
CA ASN A 241 22.02 16.97 28.69
C ASN A 241 20.85 17.25 27.72
N GLU A 242 19.73 17.65 28.33
CA GLU A 242 18.71 18.57 27.80
C GLU A 242 17.62 18.05 26.84
N LEU A 243 16.60 17.51 27.52
CA LEU A 243 15.19 17.56 27.19
C LEU A 243 14.73 18.92 26.62
N THR A 244 14.26 18.95 25.37
CA THR A 244 13.34 20.00 24.88
C THR A 244 12.14 19.39 24.16
N THR A 245 10.98 19.47 24.83
CA THR A 245 9.64 19.71 24.27
C THR A 245 9.16 18.96 23.01
N GLU A 246 9.36 17.65 22.88
CA GLU A 246 8.55 16.84 21.93
C GLU A 246 8.03 15.49 22.46
N ASN A 247 8.15 15.21 23.77
CA ASN A 247 7.68 13.95 24.37
C ASN A 247 6.19 13.92 24.77
N LYS A 248 5.34 14.74 24.14
CA LYS A 248 3.88 14.62 24.27
C LYS A 248 3.26 14.23 22.94
N LYS A 249 3.28 12.92 22.62
CA LYS A 249 2.23 12.16 21.92
C LYS A 249 2.73 10.76 21.58
N PHE A 250 2.68 9.84 22.54
CA PHE A 250 2.63 8.41 22.21
C PHE A 250 1.75 7.66 23.23
N CYS A 251 0.82 6.88 22.66
CA CYS A 251 -0.23 6.04 23.27
C CYS A 251 -1.41 6.73 23.98
N PRO A 252 -2.55 6.93 23.29
CA PRO A 252 -3.83 7.25 23.95
C PRO A 252 -4.47 6.08 24.72
N ASP A 253 -3.97 4.84 24.60
CA ASP A 253 -4.75 3.65 24.99
C ASP A 253 -4.38 3.00 26.34
N LEU A 254 -3.44 3.56 27.12
CA LEU A 254 -3.05 2.98 28.43
C LEU A 254 -3.42 3.83 29.66
N PHE A 255 -3.76 5.11 29.48
CA PHE A 255 -4.22 5.94 30.60
C PHE A 255 -5.70 5.69 30.96
N ASN A 256 -6.50 5.24 29.98
CA ASN A 256 -7.93 4.99 30.16
C ASN A 256 -8.27 3.61 30.74
N ILE A 257 -7.34 2.66 30.79
CA ILE A 257 -7.62 1.32 31.36
C ILE A 257 -7.65 1.39 32.89
N GLY A 258 -6.73 2.14 33.50
CA GLY A 258 -6.69 2.31 34.97
C GLY A 258 -7.92 3.02 35.53
N LEU A 259 -8.47 3.99 34.79
CA LEU A 259 -9.66 4.73 35.21
C LEU A 259 -10.97 3.92 35.08
N VAL A 260 -11.01 2.94 34.16
CA VAL A 260 -12.18 2.08 33.92
C VAL A 260 -12.25 0.93 34.95
N LEU A 261 -11.10 0.51 35.51
CA LEU A 261 -11.02 -0.59 36.47
C LEU A 261 -11.55 -0.23 37.87
N SER A 262 -11.54 1.05 38.26
CA SER A 262 -12.04 1.50 39.57
C SER A 262 -13.57 1.58 39.66
N THR A 263 -14.28 1.37 38.54
CA THR A 263 -15.75 1.56 38.45
C THR A 263 -16.52 0.28 38.14
N LEU A 264 -15.87 -0.88 38.06
CA LEU A 264 -16.49 -2.14 37.62
C LEU A 264 -16.82 -3.10 38.78
N PRO A 265 -17.97 -3.81 38.71
CA PRO A 265 -18.35 -4.83 39.70
C PRO A 265 -17.38 -6.03 39.75
N PRO A 266 -17.30 -6.76 40.88
CA PRO A 266 -16.32 -7.83 41.12
C PRO A 266 -16.30 -8.91 40.03
N ASP A 267 -17.47 -9.29 39.52
CA ASP A 267 -17.62 -10.41 38.58
C ASP A 267 -17.02 -10.13 37.20
N HIS A 268 -16.81 -8.86 36.84
CA HIS A 268 -16.22 -8.45 35.56
C HIS A 268 -14.70 -8.24 35.62
N LYS A 269 -14.09 -8.27 36.82
CA LYS A 269 -12.64 -8.11 36.99
C LYS A 269 -11.86 -9.37 36.55
N TYR A 270 -12.45 -10.55 36.70
CA TYR A 270 -11.85 -11.84 36.30
C TYR A 270 -11.61 -11.97 34.79
N PHE A 271 -12.49 -11.41 33.95
CA PHE A 271 -12.39 -11.49 32.49
C PHE A 271 -11.28 -10.59 31.91
N LEU A 272 -10.88 -9.55 32.66
CA LEU A 272 -9.80 -8.63 32.26
C LEU A 272 -8.42 -9.15 32.66
N LEU A 273 -8.30 -9.83 33.81
CA LEU A 273 -7.03 -10.41 34.27
C LEU A 273 -6.47 -11.48 33.32
N SER A 274 -7.32 -12.32 32.74
CA SER A 274 -6.91 -13.35 31.76
C SER A 274 -6.37 -12.73 30.45
N ASN A 275 -6.87 -11.56 30.07
CA ASN A 275 -6.46 -10.84 28.86
C ASN A 275 -5.23 -9.93 29.08
N MET A 276 -4.98 -9.48 30.32
CA MET A 276 -3.83 -8.65 30.66
C MET A 276 -2.50 -9.42 30.71
N SER A 277 -2.52 -10.70 31.11
CA SER A 277 -1.32 -11.58 31.06
C SER A 277 -0.78 -11.72 29.63
N THR A 278 -1.69 -11.80 28.65
CA THR A 278 -1.38 -11.88 27.21
C THR A 278 -0.81 -10.55 26.67
N LEU A 279 -1.30 -9.41 27.18
CA LEU A 279 -0.79 -8.08 26.85
C LEU A 279 0.62 -7.83 27.44
N LEU A 280 0.84 -8.22 28.69
CA LEU A 280 2.15 -8.11 29.37
C LEU A 280 3.23 -8.97 28.69
N SER A 281 2.87 -10.19 28.27
CA SER A 281 3.76 -11.08 27.50
C SER A 281 4.16 -10.47 26.14
N GLY A 282 3.26 -9.71 25.50
CA GLY A 282 3.54 -8.98 24.26
C GLY A 282 4.44 -7.74 24.44
N MET A 283 4.41 -7.12 25.62
CA MET A 283 5.24 -5.95 25.96
C MET A 283 6.67 -6.34 26.36
N PHE A 284 6.85 -7.50 26.99
CA PHE A 284 8.18 -8.03 27.36
C PHE A 284 9.12 -8.22 26.15
N MET A 285 8.57 -8.54 24.98
CA MET A 285 9.31 -8.70 23.72
C MET A 285 9.82 -7.38 23.11
N LYS A 286 9.49 -6.21 23.69
CA LYS A 286 9.87 -4.87 23.16
C LYS A 286 10.44 -3.94 24.23
N LYS A 287 11.27 -4.43 25.16
CA LYS A 287 12.03 -3.57 26.08
C LYS A 287 13.17 -2.83 25.34
N ARG A 288 12.84 -1.78 24.58
CA ARG A 288 13.82 -0.97 23.81
C ARG A 288 14.16 0.39 24.44
N ASN A 289 13.45 0.87 25.47
CA ASN A 289 13.79 2.11 26.20
C ASN A 289 13.28 2.10 27.68
N GLU A 290 13.81 3.03 28.50
CA GLU A 290 13.53 3.20 29.94
C GLU A 290 12.04 3.39 30.25
N ALA A 291 11.36 4.23 29.45
CA ALA A 291 9.94 4.54 29.64
C ALA A 291 9.01 3.33 29.43
N CYS A 292 9.32 2.44 28.47
CA CYS A 292 8.57 1.20 28.32
C CYS A 292 8.81 0.20 29.46
N ARG A 293 9.96 0.26 30.13
CA ARG A 293 10.21 -0.54 31.34
C ARG A 293 9.38 -0.02 32.51
N GLN A 294 9.43 1.28 32.78
CA GLN A 294 8.65 1.89 33.86
C GLN A 294 7.13 1.70 33.68
N ALA A 295 6.62 1.77 32.44
CA ALA A 295 5.21 1.51 32.16
C ALA A 295 4.82 0.03 32.32
N ALA A 296 5.72 -0.90 31.99
CA ALA A 296 5.48 -2.32 32.22
C ALA A 296 5.48 -2.64 33.72
N ASP A 297 6.44 -2.10 34.48
CA ASP A 297 6.56 -2.31 35.92
C ASP A 297 5.35 -1.71 36.67
N ALA A 298 4.83 -0.55 36.24
CA ALA A 298 3.61 0.04 36.79
C ALA A 298 2.35 -0.78 36.49
N CYS A 299 2.24 -1.37 35.30
CA CYS A 299 1.15 -2.28 34.98
C CYS A 299 1.21 -3.58 35.79
N GLU A 300 2.41 -4.11 36.03
CA GLU A 300 2.62 -5.32 36.82
C GLU A 300 2.25 -5.09 38.30
N ALA A 301 2.63 -3.94 38.87
CA ALA A 301 2.22 -3.54 40.22
C ALA A 301 0.69 -3.37 40.37
N LEU A 302 0.02 -2.82 39.35
CA LEU A 302 -1.43 -2.65 39.36
C LEU A 302 -2.16 -4.01 39.30
N VAL A 303 -1.64 -4.95 38.52
CA VAL A 303 -2.18 -6.32 38.44
C VAL A 303 -2.03 -7.04 39.78
N GLU A 304 -0.89 -6.89 40.46
CA GLU A 304 -0.70 -7.47 41.81
C GLU A 304 -1.61 -6.82 42.87
N GLN A 305 -1.85 -5.51 42.80
CA GLN A 305 -2.84 -4.86 43.67
C GLN A 305 -4.26 -5.42 43.44
N ILE A 306 -4.66 -5.60 42.18
CA ILE A 306 -5.99 -6.12 41.84
C ILE A 306 -6.15 -7.59 42.27
N LYS A 307 -5.09 -8.41 42.16
CA LYS A 307 -5.11 -9.80 42.67
C LYS A 307 -5.33 -9.85 44.18
N ASN A 308 -4.64 -8.99 44.93
CA ASN A 308 -4.76 -8.93 46.39
C ASN A 308 -6.12 -8.39 46.86
N GLU A 309 -6.82 -7.59 46.05
CA GLU A 309 -8.20 -7.16 46.33
C GLU A 309 -9.26 -8.23 46.05
N ILE A 310 -8.97 -9.21 45.19
CA ILE A 310 -9.93 -10.23 44.74
C ILE A 310 -9.87 -11.51 45.59
N ASP A 311 -8.69 -11.90 46.09
CA ASP A 311 -8.54 -12.99 47.06
C ASP A 311 -7.43 -12.68 48.08
N PRO A 312 -7.78 -12.12 49.26
CA PRO A 312 -6.80 -11.78 50.30
C PRO A 312 -6.27 -13.01 51.07
N SER A 313 -6.79 -14.22 50.82
CA SER A 313 -6.42 -15.46 51.53
C SER A 313 -5.53 -16.42 50.73
N GLY A 314 -5.42 -16.26 49.41
CA GLY A 314 -4.49 -17.03 48.59
C GLY A 314 -4.83 -18.52 48.45
N GLU A 315 -6.10 -18.89 48.56
CA GLU A 315 -6.58 -20.28 48.41
C GLU A 315 -7.54 -20.40 47.21
N GLN A 316 -7.07 -20.05 46.02
CA GLN A 316 -7.27 -20.78 44.76
C GLN A 316 -6.78 -19.96 43.55
N PHE A 317 -5.59 -20.29 43.07
CA PHE A 317 -5.17 -20.13 41.67
C PHE A 317 -4.29 -21.32 41.27
#